data_AF-A0A956RBL3-F1
#
_entry.id   AF-A0A956RBL3-F1
#
_cell.length_a   1.000
_cell.length_b   1.000
_cell.length_c   1.000
_cell.angle_alpha   90.00
_cell.angle_beta   90.00
_cell.angle_gamma   90.00
#
_symmetry.space_group_name_H-M   'P 1'
#
loop_
_entity.id
_entity.type
_entity.pdbx_description
1 polymer ?
#
loop_
_entity_poly.entity_id
_entity_poly.type
_entity_poly.pdbx_seq_one_letter_code
_entity_poly.pdbx_strand_id
1 'polypeptide(L)'
;LGATRVLVDAGVGTYDVGPERSYARSTAAHNTVGVGLGTADQHELWASHRIGARARCETLACAEHRLVGRVRGHDSPAAHRRTIEHHAGTIRITDTLEPPGAPAVVRYFVPEALPLTLHGDTAIIEADGRRCELRALGLAWHRAPALGWLGMGRPAPRVCLSVPVLREGTRVELRPLEG
;
A
#
# COMPACT_ATOMS: atom_id res chain seq x y z
N LEU A 1 11.33 11.41 -1.88
CA LEU A 1 11.67 12.39 -2.91
C LEU A 1 12.61 13.41 -2.29
N GLY A 2 13.92 13.29 -2.55
CA GLY A 2 14.90 13.86 -1.63
C GLY A 2 14.73 13.26 -0.23
N ALA A 3 14.67 14.12 0.79
CA ALA A 3 14.41 13.70 2.18
C ALA A 3 12.92 13.50 2.51
N THR A 4 12.00 13.99 1.66
CA THR A 4 10.56 13.93 1.92
C THR A 4 9.95 12.57 1.58
N ARG A 5 9.16 12.03 2.52
CA ARG A 5 8.45 10.74 2.35
C ARG A 5 7.19 10.95 1.51
N VAL A 6 7.09 10.28 0.37
CA VAL A 6 5.96 10.41 -0.58
C VAL A 6 4.99 9.24 -0.54
N LEU A 7 5.46 8.06 -0.10
CA LEU A 7 4.63 6.93 0.27
C LEU A 7 4.79 6.71 1.77
N VAL A 8 3.69 6.74 2.51
CA VAL A 8 3.71 6.76 3.98
C VAL A 8 2.80 5.71 4.59
N ASP A 9 3.15 5.29 5.80
CA ASP A 9 2.33 4.41 6.61
C ASP A 9 1.16 5.17 7.27
N ALA A 10 0.21 4.45 7.87
CA ALA A 10 -0.83 5.06 8.69
C ALA A 10 -0.26 5.60 9.99
N GLY A 11 0.76 4.94 10.55
CA GLY A 11 1.20 5.21 11.91
C GLY A 11 0.18 4.71 12.94
N VAL A 12 0.46 4.96 14.22
CA VAL A 12 -0.24 4.28 15.32
C VAL A 12 -1.46 5.08 15.82
N GLY A 13 -1.33 6.41 15.91
CA GLY A 13 -2.37 7.35 16.32
C GLY A 13 -2.77 7.30 17.79
N THR A 14 -3.21 6.13 18.27
CA THR A 14 -3.64 5.87 19.65
C THR A 14 -3.43 4.40 20.02
N TYR A 15 -3.51 4.10 21.32
CA TYR A 15 -3.62 2.74 21.86
C TYR A 15 -5.03 2.42 22.39
N ASP A 16 -5.90 3.42 22.46
CA ASP A 16 -7.26 3.25 22.95
C ASP A 16 -8.08 2.41 21.97
N VAL A 17 -8.98 1.60 22.51
CA VAL A 17 -9.91 0.82 21.69
C VAL A 17 -10.85 1.80 20.99
N GLY A 18 -10.93 1.73 19.66
CA GLY A 18 -11.83 2.58 18.89
C GLY A 18 -11.55 2.53 17.39
N PRO A 19 -12.35 3.25 16.59
CA PRO A 19 -12.28 3.22 15.13
C PRO A 19 -10.91 3.60 14.58
N GLU A 20 -10.24 4.60 15.17
CA GLU A 20 -8.89 5.02 14.75
C GLU A 20 -7.88 3.89 14.91
N ARG A 21 -7.92 3.21 16.06
CA ARG A 21 -7.02 2.09 16.36
C ARG A 21 -7.30 0.90 15.47
N SER A 22 -8.57 0.57 15.25
CA SER A 22 -8.97 -0.51 14.35
C SER A 22 -8.50 -0.23 12.92
N TYR A 23 -8.69 1.00 12.44
CA TYR A 23 -8.22 1.41 11.11
C TYR A 23 -6.70 1.36 11.00
N ALA A 24 -5.97 1.98 11.94
CA ALA A 24 -4.51 2.06 11.93
C ALA A 24 -3.83 0.68 11.85
N ARG A 25 -4.47 -0.36 12.39
CA ARG A 25 -3.97 -1.74 12.34
C ARG A 25 -4.46 -2.54 11.14
N SER A 26 -5.51 -2.08 10.45
CA SER A 26 -6.09 -2.80 9.32
C SER A 26 -5.13 -2.85 8.12
N THR A 27 -5.20 -3.92 7.34
CA THR A 27 -4.49 -4.09 6.06
C THR A 27 -4.85 -2.96 5.10
N ALA A 28 -6.09 -2.48 5.16
CA ALA A 28 -6.60 -1.40 4.33
C ALA A 28 -5.90 -0.05 4.59
N ALA A 29 -5.16 0.12 5.68
CA ALA A 29 -4.44 1.36 6.00
C ALA A 29 -2.99 1.39 5.48
N HIS A 30 -2.51 0.29 4.90
CA HIS A 30 -1.10 0.07 4.56
C HIS A 30 -0.86 -0.09 3.06
N ASN A 31 0.38 0.16 2.63
CA ASN A 31 0.81 0.08 1.23
C ASN A 31 0.93 -1.37 0.74
N THR A 32 -0.18 -2.11 0.69
CA THR A 32 -0.23 -3.55 0.38
C THR A 32 -1.53 -3.93 -0.32
N VAL A 33 -1.71 -5.23 -0.58
CA VAL A 33 -2.92 -5.80 -1.16
C VAL A 33 -3.84 -6.32 -0.06
N GLY A 34 -5.10 -5.88 -0.08
CA GLY A 34 -6.20 -6.56 0.60
C GLY A 34 -6.82 -7.58 -0.34
N VAL A 35 -6.99 -8.84 0.11
CA VAL A 35 -7.48 -9.96 -0.70
C VAL A 35 -8.80 -10.47 -0.12
N GLY A 36 -9.83 -10.54 -0.96
CA GLY A 36 -11.20 -10.85 -0.59
C GLY A 36 -12.14 -9.65 -0.73
N LEU A 37 -13.42 -9.87 -0.41
CA LEU A 37 -14.41 -8.79 -0.30
C LEU A 37 -14.47 -8.31 1.16
N GLY A 38 -14.53 -6.99 1.38
CA GLY A 38 -14.69 -6.39 2.71
C GLY A 38 -13.38 -6.07 3.44
N THR A 39 -13.41 -6.13 4.78
CA THR A 39 -12.31 -5.75 5.70
C THR A 39 -11.39 -6.93 6.04
N ALA A 40 -11.13 -7.82 5.08
CA ALA A 40 -10.32 -9.01 5.33
C ALA A 40 -8.86 -8.62 5.62
N ASP A 41 -8.55 -8.52 6.90
CA ASP A 41 -7.20 -8.24 7.36
C ASP A 41 -6.31 -9.47 7.17
N GLN A 42 -5.04 -9.26 6.88
CA GLN A 42 -4.08 -10.35 6.76
C GLN A 42 -3.95 -11.13 8.08
N HIS A 43 -4.13 -10.44 9.20
CA HIS A 43 -4.15 -11.00 10.55
C HIS A 43 -5.56 -10.89 11.15
N GLU A 44 -5.92 -11.82 12.04
CA GLU A 44 -7.15 -11.72 12.83
C GLU A 44 -6.93 -10.70 13.94
N LEU A 45 -7.43 -9.48 13.75
CA LEU A 45 -7.27 -8.36 14.68
C LEU A 45 -8.49 -8.20 15.58
N TRP A 46 -8.26 -8.02 16.88
CA TRP A 46 -9.32 -7.79 17.86
C TRP A 46 -8.80 -7.02 19.07
N ALA A 47 -9.72 -6.32 19.75
CA ALA A 47 -9.40 -5.31 20.76
C ALA A 47 -8.33 -4.31 20.23
N SER A 48 -7.61 -3.63 21.12
CA SER A 48 -6.60 -2.64 20.71
C SER A 48 -5.25 -3.25 20.32
N HIS A 49 -4.92 -4.45 20.79
CA HIS A 49 -3.56 -5.01 20.66
C HIS A 49 -3.52 -6.49 20.28
N ARG A 50 -4.65 -7.19 20.32
CA ARG A 50 -4.65 -8.64 20.22
C ARG A 50 -4.64 -9.08 18.77
N ILE A 51 -3.97 -10.20 18.55
CA ILE A 51 -3.91 -10.88 17.26
C ILE A 51 -4.22 -12.34 17.53
N GLY A 52 -5.21 -12.88 16.84
CA GLY A 52 -5.51 -14.31 16.82
C GLY A 52 -4.68 -15.03 15.77
N ALA A 53 -5.34 -15.58 14.76
CA ALA A 53 -4.70 -16.18 13.61
C ALA A 53 -3.82 -15.17 12.86
N ARG A 54 -2.60 -15.60 12.51
CA ARG A 54 -1.60 -14.75 11.86
C ARG A 54 -1.49 -15.09 10.38
N ALA A 55 -1.25 -14.07 9.56
CA ALA A 55 -0.78 -14.26 8.20
C ALA A 55 0.49 -15.12 8.20
N ARG A 56 0.62 -15.98 7.19
CA ARG A 56 1.87 -16.69 6.89
C ARG A 56 2.66 -15.86 5.89
N CYS A 57 3.87 -15.44 6.27
CA CYS A 57 4.74 -14.61 5.44
C CYS A 57 5.99 -15.40 5.04
N GLU A 58 6.39 -15.26 3.78
CA GLU A 58 7.53 -15.95 3.20
C GLU A 58 8.38 -14.95 2.39
N THR A 59 9.69 -14.96 2.61
CA THR A 59 10.64 -14.28 1.71
C THR A 59 11.07 -15.27 0.63
N LEU A 60 10.64 -15.01 -0.60
CA LEU A 60 10.94 -15.88 -1.74
C LEU A 60 12.26 -15.49 -2.43
N ALA A 61 12.63 -14.21 -2.39
CA ALA A 61 13.91 -13.73 -2.88
C ALA A 61 14.29 -12.39 -2.22
N CYS A 62 15.58 -12.21 -1.93
CA CYS A 62 16.16 -10.95 -1.49
C CYS A 62 17.52 -10.78 -2.17
N ALA A 63 17.59 -9.87 -3.13
CA ALA A 63 18.79 -9.54 -3.90
C ALA A 63 18.93 -8.02 -4.00
N GLU A 64 20.09 -7.54 -4.45
CA GLU A 64 20.49 -6.12 -4.43
C GLU A 64 19.43 -5.15 -4.99
N HIS A 65 18.74 -5.56 -6.05
CA HIS A 65 17.72 -4.75 -6.72
C HIS A 65 16.38 -5.46 -6.86
N ARG A 66 16.14 -6.50 -6.07
CA ARG A 66 14.95 -7.34 -6.18
C ARG A 66 14.54 -7.95 -4.85
N LEU A 67 13.30 -7.71 -4.45
CA LEU A 67 12.65 -8.34 -3.29
C LEU A 67 11.38 -9.06 -3.74
N VAL A 68 11.22 -10.30 -3.32
CA VAL A 68 9.98 -11.07 -3.53
C VAL A 68 9.48 -11.58 -2.20
N GLY A 69 8.28 -11.16 -1.83
CA GLY A 69 7.58 -11.61 -0.64
C GLY A 69 6.23 -12.24 -0.99
N ARG A 70 5.80 -13.18 -0.17
CA ARG A 70 4.49 -13.81 -0.26
C ARG A 70 3.81 -13.78 1.11
N VAL A 71 2.53 -13.45 1.13
CA VAL A 71 1.70 -13.45 2.33
C VAL A 71 0.38 -14.16 2.07
N ARG A 72 0.01 -15.11 2.92
CA ARG A 72 -1.34 -15.66 2.97
C ARG A 72 -2.01 -15.17 4.24
N GLY A 73 -3.02 -14.32 4.09
CA GLY A 73 -3.84 -13.85 5.20
C GLY A 73 -4.60 -15.01 5.87
N HIS A 74 -4.97 -14.83 7.14
CA HIS A 74 -5.52 -15.90 7.97
C HIS A 74 -6.81 -16.53 7.39
N ASP A 75 -7.67 -15.70 6.80
CA ASP A 75 -8.93 -16.11 6.16
C ASP A 75 -8.96 -15.71 4.68
N SER A 76 -7.78 -15.61 4.06
CA SER A 76 -7.68 -15.11 2.70
C SER A 76 -7.90 -16.23 1.67
N PRO A 77 -8.72 -16.01 0.62
CA PRO A 77 -8.96 -17.02 -0.41
C PRO A 77 -7.71 -17.28 -1.28
N ALA A 78 -6.80 -16.31 -1.37
CA ALA A 78 -5.56 -16.41 -2.15
C ALA A 78 -4.36 -15.89 -1.34
N ALA A 79 -3.16 -16.38 -1.64
CA ALA A 79 -1.94 -15.73 -1.18
C ALA A 79 -1.63 -14.54 -2.10
N HIS A 80 -1.14 -13.45 -1.51
CA HIS A 80 -0.61 -12.30 -2.22
C HIS A 80 0.90 -12.46 -2.37
N ARG A 81 1.40 -12.36 -3.60
CA ARG A 81 2.83 -12.31 -3.91
C ARG A 81 3.17 -10.93 -4.47
N ARG A 82 4.15 -10.26 -3.85
CA ARG A 82 4.70 -8.98 -4.29
C ARG A 82 6.14 -9.15 -4.76
N THR A 83 6.45 -8.60 -5.93
CA THR A 83 7.82 -8.41 -6.42
C THR A 83 8.11 -6.92 -6.48
N ILE A 84 9.21 -6.48 -5.88
CA ILE A 84 9.72 -5.11 -5.95
C ILE A 84 11.07 -5.18 -6.65
N GLU A 85 11.20 -4.45 -7.74
CA GLU A 85 12.41 -4.39 -8.56
C GLU A 85 12.83 -2.94 -8.73
N HIS A 86 14.11 -2.64 -8.59
CA HIS A 86 14.66 -1.30 -8.81
C HIS A 86 15.62 -1.33 -10.00
N HIS A 87 15.35 -0.51 -11.01
CA HIS A 87 16.20 -0.42 -12.19
C HIS A 87 16.18 1.01 -12.75
N ALA A 88 17.36 1.58 -13.00
CA ALA A 88 17.52 2.91 -13.60
C ALA A 88 16.63 3.99 -12.94
N GLY A 89 16.64 4.06 -11.59
CA GLY A 89 15.86 5.04 -10.83
C GLY A 89 14.36 4.78 -10.76
N THR A 90 13.87 3.69 -11.37
CA THR A 90 12.46 3.29 -11.34
C THR A 90 12.27 2.10 -10.43
N ILE A 91 11.33 2.21 -9.49
CA ILE A 91 10.85 1.10 -8.67
C ILE A 91 9.61 0.54 -9.34
N ARG A 92 9.66 -0.73 -9.75
CA ARG A 92 8.51 -1.48 -10.26
C ARG A 92 8.01 -2.43 -9.18
N ILE A 93 6.72 -2.34 -8.89
CA ILE A 93 6.03 -3.22 -7.94
C ILE A 93 5.02 -4.04 -8.74
N THR A 94 5.14 -5.37 -8.68
CA THR A 94 4.19 -6.30 -9.29
C THR A 94 3.50 -7.10 -8.20
N ASP A 95 2.17 -7.03 -8.17
CA ASP A 95 1.31 -7.75 -7.24
C ASP A 95 0.50 -8.82 -7.98
N THR A 96 0.53 -10.05 -7.45
CA THR A 96 -0.14 -11.23 -8.03
C THR A 96 -0.84 -12.03 -6.93
N LEU A 97 -1.85 -12.81 -7.31
CA LEU A 97 -2.61 -13.68 -6.41
C LEU A 97 -2.41 -15.16 -6.75
N GLU A 98 -2.38 -16.00 -5.71
CA GLU A 98 -2.17 -17.45 -5.80
C GLU A 98 -3.21 -18.22 -4.95
N PRO A 99 -4.22 -18.87 -5.57
CA PRO A 99 -4.53 -18.84 -7.00
C PRO A 99 -5.07 -17.46 -7.46
N PRO A 100 -5.00 -17.16 -8.77
CA PRO A 100 -5.49 -15.90 -9.31
C PRO A 100 -7.02 -15.86 -9.40
N GLY A 101 -7.61 -14.67 -9.30
CA GLY A 101 -9.04 -14.43 -9.54
C GLY A 101 -9.87 -14.06 -8.31
N ALA A 102 -9.29 -14.09 -7.10
CA ALA A 102 -9.95 -13.49 -5.94
C ALA A 102 -10.05 -11.95 -6.11
N PRO A 103 -11.15 -11.31 -5.70
CA PRO A 103 -11.22 -9.84 -5.62
C PRO A 103 -10.09 -9.33 -4.73
N ALA A 104 -9.35 -8.34 -5.20
CA ALA A 104 -8.26 -7.75 -4.44
C ALA A 104 -7.96 -6.32 -4.88
N VAL A 105 -7.49 -5.51 -3.94
CA VAL A 105 -7.18 -4.10 -4.16
C VAL A 105 -5.80 -3.80 -3.57
N VAL A 106 -4.91 -3.26 -4.39
CA VAL A 106 -3.65 -2.68 -3.92
C VAL A 106 -3.88 -1.22 -3.54
N ARG A 107 -3.26 -0.78 -2.45
CA ARG A 107 -3.32 0.60 -1.96
C ARG A 107 -1.93 1.20 -1.82
N TYR A 108 -1.85 2.50 -2.06
CA TYR A 108 -0.69 3.35 -1.84
C TYR A 108 -1.15 4.64 -1.16
N PHE A 109 -0.37 5.17 -0.21
CA PHE A 109 -0.77 6.32 0.58
C PHE A 109 0.23 7.46 0.46
N VAL A 110 -0.26 8.61 0.03
CA VAL A 110 0.50 9.86 -0.10
C VAL A 110 0.08 10.81 1.03
N PRO A 111 0.99 11.56 1.68
CA PRO A 111 0.59 12.59 2.63
C PRO A 111 -0.35 13.61 1.98
N GLU A 112 -1.45 13.98 2.63
CA GLU A 112 -2.39 14.98 2.08
C GLU A 112 -1.75 16.37 1.97
N ALA A 113 -0.72 16.64 2.78
CA ALA A 113 0.05 17.88 2.72
C ALA A 113 0.91 18.04 1.46
N LEU A 114 1.10 16.99 0.65
CA LEU A 114 1.86 17.08 -0.60
C LEU A 114 0.92 17.34 -1.79
N PRO A 115 1.27 18.25 -2.71
CA PRO A 115 0.56 18.39 -3.98
C PRO A 115 0.52 17.04 -4.72
N LEU A 116 -0.69 16.67 -5.14
CA LEU A 116 -0.98 15.41 -5.81
C LEU A 116 -1.97 15.67 -6.96
N THR A 117 -1.53 15.42 -8.18
CA THR A 117 -2.39 15.50 -9.38
C THR A 117 -2.58 14.11 -9.98
N LEU A 118 -3.82 13.80 -10.41
CA LEU A 118 -4.19 12.51 -10.99
C LEU A 118 -4.70 12.67 -12.42
N HIS A 119 -4.15 11.88 -13.33
CA HIS A 119 -4.60 11.76 -14.72
C HIS A 119 -4.61 10.30 -15.14
N GLY A 120 -5.79 9.68 -15.14
CA GLY A 120 -5.95 8.28 -15.51
C GLY A 120 -5.08 7.36 -14.66
N ASP A 121 -4.09 6.73 -15.28
CA ASP A 121 -3.15 5.80 -14.65
C ASP A 121 -2.00 6.47 -13.90
N THR A 122 -1.90 7.78 -13.97
CA THR A 122 -0.71 8.52 -13.53
C THR A 122 -1.04 9.44 -12.36
N ALA A 123 -0.23 9.34 -11.30
CA ALA A 123 -0.24 10.22 -10.15
C ALA A 123 1.09 10.99 -10.07
N ILE A 124 1.03 12.31 -10.03
CA ILE A 124 2.19 13.18 -9.88
C ILE A 124 2.21 13.73 -8.47
N ILE A 125 3.28 13.45 -7.73
CA ILE A 125 3.48 13.92 -6.36
C ILE A 125 4.64 14.90 -6.36
N GLU A 126 4.44 16.06 -5.73
CA GLU A 126 5.46 17.10 -5.64
C GLU A 126 5.95 17.25 -4.19
N ALA A 127 7.26 17.39 -4.02
CA ALA A 127 7.87 17.69 -2.73
C ALA A 127 9.22 18.40 -2.93
N ASP A 128 9.46 19.48 -2.19
CA ASP A 128 10.72 20.23 -2.18
C ASP A 128 11.23 20.60 -3.59
N GLY A 129 10.33 21.08 -4.45
CA GLY A 129 10.66 21.47 -5.83
C GLY A 129 10.99 20.31 -6.77
N ARG A 130 10.80 19.06 -6.32
CA ARG A 130 10.97 17.84 -7.11
C ARG A 130 9.63 17.20 -7.37
N ARG A 131 9.56 16.35 -8.41
CA ARG A 131 8.38 15.57 -8.76
C ARG A 131 8.69 14.09 -8.84
N CYS A 132 7.75 13.25 -8.44
CA CYS A 132 7.76 11.82 -8.75
C CYS A 132 6.43 11.39 -9.34
N GLU A 133 6.51 10.45 -10.27
CA GLU A 133 5.38 9.80 -10.92
C GLU A 133 5.15 8.44 -10.26
N LEU A 134 3.89 8.17 -9.88
CA LEU A 134 3.40 6.86 -9.51
C LEU A 134 2.35 6.43 -10.55
N ARG A 135 2.68 5.42 -11.35
CA ARG A 135 1.87 4.98 -12.49
C ARG A 135 1.33 3.57 -12.31
N ALA A 136 0.02 3.37 -12.39
CA ALA A 136 -0.62 2.06 -12.37
C ALA A 136 -0.82 1.53 -13.80
N LEU A 137 0.10 0.72 -14.31
CA LEU A 137 0.14 0.34 -15.73
C LEU A 137 -1.19 -0.27 -16.21
N GLY A 138 -1.91 0.46 -17.07
CA GLY A 138 -3.18 0.03 -17.66
C GLY A 138 -4.42 0.21 -16.77
N LEU A 139 -4.30 0.86 -15.61
CA LEU A 139 -5.40 1.03 -14.65
C LEU A 139 -5.50 2.48 -14.19
N ALA A 140 -6.72 3.02 -14.18
CA ALA A 140 -6.96 4.36 -13.63
C ALA A 140 -6.98 4.34 -12.09
N TRP A 141 -6.32 5.32 -11.48
CA TRP A 141 -6.29 5.46 -10.02
C TRP A 141 -7.67 5.81 -9.47
N HIS A 142 -8.10 5.07 -8.43
CA HIS A 142 -9.16 5.51 -7.53
C HIS A 142 -8.56 6.25 -6.33
N ARG A 143 -9.08 7.45 -6.06
CA ARG A 143 -8.66 8.35 -4.96
C ARG A 143 -9.67 8.34 -3.83
N ALA A 144 -9.20 8.21 -2.59
CA ALA A 144 -10.03 8.39 -1.40
C ALA A 144 -9.24 9.09 -0.26
N PRO A 145 -9.90 9.82 0.65
CA PRO A 145 -9.26 10.29 1.87
C PRO A 145 -8.91 9.10 2.79
N ALA A 146 -7.85 9.24 3.58
CA ALA A 146 -7.39 8.24 4.51
C ALA A 146 -6.82 8.88 5.79
N LEU A 147 -7.09 8.26 6.93
CA LEU A 147 -6.51 8.69 8.20
C LEU A 147 -5.02 8.33 8.25
N GLY A 148 -4.26 9.07 9.05
CA GLY A 148 -2.85 8.83 9.29
C GLY A 148 -2.36 9.66 10.48
N TRP A 149 -1.21 9.28 11.02
CA TRP A 149 -0.63 9.88 12.22
C TRP A 149 0.90 9.84 12.17
N LEU A 150 1.53 10.94 12.59
CA LEU A 150 3.00 11.01 12.77
C LEU A 150 3.43 10.58 14.17
N GLY A 151 2.48 10.36 15.08
CA GLY A 151 2.70 9.97 16.47
C GLY A 151 1.40 9.92 17.25
N MET A 152 1.49 9.60 18.54
CA MET A 152 0.32 9.53 19.43
C MET A 152 -0.38 10.89 19.50
N GLY A 153 -1.68 10.92 19.20
CA GLY A 153 -2.48 12.15 19.18
C GLY A 153 -2.04 13.19 18.13
N ARG A 154 -1.23 12.80 17.14
CA ARG A 154 -0.69 13.70 16.11
C ARG A 154 -1.22 13.32 14.73
N PRO A 155 -2.45 13.77 14.37
CA PRO A 155 -3.05 13.44 13.08
C PRO A 155 -2.23 14.01 11.92
N ALA A 156 -2.15 13.23 10.85
CA ALA A 156 -1.47 13.56 9.60
C ALA A 156 -2.19 12.81 8.47
N PRO A 157 -3.26 13.41 7.91
CA PRO A 157 -4.11 12.75 6.93
C PRO A 157 -3.36 12.45 5.63
N ARG A 158 -3.91 11.49 4.89
CA ARG A 158 -3.31 10.90 3.70
C ARG A 158 -4.34 10.77 2.59
N VAL A 159 -3.87 10.63 1.37
CA VAL A 159 -4.66 10.25 0.21
C VAL A 159 -4.35 8.79 -0.13
N CYS A 160 -5.38 7.95 -0.15
CA CYS A 160 -5.32 6.58 -0.64
C CYS A 160 -5.48 6.57 -2.17
N LEU A 161 -4.47 6.05 -2.86
CA LEU A 161 -4.52 5.68 -4.27
C LEU A 161 -4.68 4.17 -4.36
N SER A 162 -5.65 3.72 -5.15
CA SER A 162 -5.99 2.29 -5.23
C SER A 162 -6.37 1.85 -6.63
N VAL A 163 -6.02 0.61 -6.97
CA VAL A 163 -6.40 -0.09 -8.20
C VAL A 163 -6.65 -1.57 -7.89
N PRO A 164 -7.47 -2.28 -8.69
CA PRO A 164 -7.67 -3.72 -8.51
C PRO A 164 -6.38 -4.51 -8.81
N VAL A 165 -6.26 -5.70 -8.22
CA VAL A 165 -5.27 -6.71 -8.65
C VAL A 165 -5.90 -7.56 -9.75
N LEU A 166 -5.37 -7.48 -10.97
CA LEU A 166 -5.86 -8.23 -12.13
C LEU A 166 -5.44 -9.70 -12.06
N ARG A 167 -6.06 -10.55 -12.89
CA ARG A 167 -5.80 -12.00 -12.92
C ARG A 167 -4.34 -12.30 -13.31
N GLU A 168 -3.81 -11.55 -14.24
CA GLU A 168 -2.43 -11.55 -14.73
C GLU A 168 -1.44 -10.80 -13.82
N GLY A 169 -1.96 -10.16 -12.76
CA GLY A 169 -1.22 -9.30 -11.85
C GLY A 169 -1.34 -7.82 -12.21
N THR A 170 -1.12 -6.98 -11.21
CA THR A 170 -1.12 -5.51 -11.34
C THR A 170 0.28 -4.97 -11.15
N ARG A 171 0.68 -4.00 -11.98
CA ARG A 171 2.00 -3.38 -11.96
C ARG A 171 1.88 -1.89 -11.68
N VAL A 172 2.70 -1.42 -10.74
CA VAL A 172 2.84 0.00 -10.41
C VAL A 172 4.30 0.39 -10.53
N GLU A 173 4.57 1.53 -11.16
CA GLU A 173 5.91 2.10 -11.29
C GLU A 173 5.99 3.40 -10.52
N LEU A 174 7.06 3.57 -9.74
CA LEU A 174 7.42 4.81 -9.07
C LEU A 174 8.76 5.28 -9.65
N ARG A 175 8.79 6.49 -10.22
CA ARG A 175 10.02 7.08 -10.76
C ARG A 175 10.10 8.58 -10.46
N PRO A 176 11.31 9.13 -10.26
CA PRO A 176 11.48 10.58 -10.27
C PRO A 176 11.15 11.12 -11.67
N LEU A 177 10.59 12.32 -11.74
CA LEU A 177 10.54 13.09 -12.97
C LEU A 177 11.68 14.08 -12.94
N GLU A 178 12.51 14.07 -13.99
CA GLU A 178 13.50 15.12 -14.19
C GLU A 178 12.76 16.44 -14.45
N GLY A 179 13.31 17.52 -13.87
CA GLY A 179 12.78 18.88 -13.95
C GLY A 179 12.99 19.49 -15.32
#